data_AF-A0A8J3DSC7-F1
#
_entry.id   AF-A0A8J3DSC7-F1
#
_cell.length_a   1.000
_cell.length_b   1.000
_cell.length_c   1.000
_cell.angle_alpha   90.00
_cell.angle_beta   90.00
_cell.angle_gamma   90.00
#
_symmetry.space_group_name_H-M   'P 1'
#
loop_
_entity.id
_entity.type
_entity.pdbx_description
1 polymer ?
#
loop_
_entity_poly.entity_id
_entity_poly.type
_entity_poly.pdbx_seq_one_letter_code
_entity_poly.pdbx_strand_id
1 'polypeptide(L)' 'MSLMTLIVADHSSHTFSVEGPMSDDTTWTAAVAAAIHEAKNVSCTTGSENPRNEADEYMKLMRYTQVAKGSIVARPL' A
#
# COMPACT_ATOMS: atom_id res chain seq x y z
N MET A 1 -17.37 6.83 -10.77
CA MET A 1 -15.97 6.83 -10.29
C MET A 1 -15.66 5.42 -9.88
N SER A 2 -14.63 4.81 -10.48
CA SER A 2 -14.14 3.49 -10.08
C SER A 2 -13.34 3.61 -8.79
N LEU A 3 -13.52 2.65 -7.89
CA LEU A 3 -12.81 2.58 -6.62
C LEU A 3 -11.60 1.68 -6.80
N MET A 4 -10.41 2.20 -6.54
CA MET A 4 -9.16 1.47 -6.65
C MET A 4 -8.55 1.20 -5.28
N THR A 5 -7.76 0.14 -5.19
CA THR A 5 -6.93 -0.16 -4.02
C THR A 5 -5.50 0.32 -4.24
N LEU A 6 -4.72 0.34 -3.18
CA LEU A 6 -3.30 0.71 -3.23
C LEU A 6 -2.52 -0.31 -2.42
N ILE A 7 -1.46 -0.87 -2.99
CA ILE A 7 -0.52 -1.70 -2.26
C ILE A 7 0.57 -0.78 -1.73
N VAL A 8 0.74 -0.74 -0.41
CA VAL A 8 1.85 -0.04 0.25
C VAL A 8 2.80 -1.10 0.77
N ALA A 9 4.06 -1.07 0.37
CA ALA A 9 5.05 -2.08 0.75
C ALA A 9 6.20 -1.44 1.52
N ASP A 10 6.60 -2.05 2.63
CA ASP A 10 7.84 -1.77 3.34
C ASP A 10 8.86 -2.84 2.96
N HIS A 11 9.82 -2.45 2.13
CA HIS A 11 10.88 -3.33 1.64
C HIS A 11 11.93 -3.65 2.71
N SER A 12 12.07 -2.83 3.75
CA SER A 12 12.99 -3.13 4.86
C SER A 12 12.45 -4.28 5.71
N SER A 13 11.14 -4.28 5.96
CA SER A 13 10.47 -5.28 6.78
C SER A 13 9.92 -6.47 5.97
N HIS A 14 9.99 -6.42 4.63
CA HIS A 14 9.37 -7.40 3.72
C HIS A 14 7.87 -7.57 4.01
N THR A 15 7.18 -6.45 4.27
CA THR A 15 5.74 -6.43 4.56
C THR A 15 4.99 -5.54 3.58
N PHE A 16 3.70 -5.78 3.41
CA PHE A 16 2.84 -4.91 2.62
C PHE A 16 1.43 -4.82 3.22
N SER A 17 0.73 -3.72 2.97
CA SER A 17 -0.68 -3.55 3.27
C SER A 17 -1.46 -3.22 1.99
N VAL A 18 -2.73 -3.63 1.96
CA VAL A 18 -3.67 -3.23 0.91
C VAL A 18 -4.58 -2.14 1.48
N GLU A 19 -4.51 -0.98 0.87
CA GLU A 19 -5.15 0.27 1.25
C GLU A 19 -6.30 0.60 0.28
N GLY A 20 -7.19 1.51 0.68
CA GLY A 20 -8.43 1.81 -0.04
C GLY A 20 -9.66 1.02 0.47
N PRO A 21 -10.73 0.89 -0.32
CA PRO A 21 -10.91 1.50 -1.65
C PRO A 21 -10.84 3.02 -1.59
N MET A 22 -10.35 3.65 -2.65
CA MET A 22 -10.27 5.11 -2.79
C MET A 22 -10.64 5.54 -4.21
N SER A 23 -11.08 6.78 -4.35
CA SER A 23 -11.35 7.43 -5.63
C SER A 23 -10.18 8.26 -6.15
N ASP A 24 -9.20 8.55 -5.29
CA ASP A 24 -8.01 9.37 -5.55
C ASP A 24 -6.87 8.87 -4.65
N ASP A 25 -5.66 8.78 -5.22
CA ASP A 25 -4.43 8.32 -4.56
C ASP A 25 -3.55 9.48 -4.05
N THR A 26 -3.91 10.73 -4.32
CA THR A 26 -3.13 11.93 -3.95
C THR A 26 -2.70 11.92 -2.48
N THR A 27 -3.63 11.68 -1.55
CA THR A 27 -3.32 11.72 -0.12
C THR A 27 -2.47 10.53 0.34
N TRP A 28 -2.57 9.41 -0.37
CA TRP A 28 -1.74 8.24 -0.11
C TRP A 28 -0.32 8.42 -0.61
N THR A 29 -0.17 8.98 -1.81
CA THR A 29 1.14 9.36 -2.36
C THR A 29 1.85 10.35 -1.44
N ALA A 30 1.13 11.32 -0.86
CA ALA A 30 1.68 12.23 0.13
C ALA A 30 2.12 11.51 1.43
N ALA A 31 1.31 10.57 1.94
CA ALA A 31 1.64 9.80 3.13
C ALA A 31 2.86 8.88 2.91
N VAL A 32 2.97 8.27 1.73
CA VAL A 32 4.11 7.43 1.33
C VAL A 32 5.36 8.28 1.17
N ALA A 33 5.26 9.45 0.51
CA ALA A 33 6.37 10.39 0.39
C ALA A 33 6.89 10.81 1.78
N ALA A 34 5.98 11.13 2.73
CA ALA A 34 6.37 11.44 4.10
C ALA A 34 7.09 10.27 4.79
N ALA A 35 6.60 9.04 4.62
CA ALA A 35 7.24 7.84 5.16
C ALA A 35 8.64 7.57 4.58
N ILE A 36 8.83 7.83 3.28
CA ILE A 36 10.15 7.74 2.62
C ILE A 36 11.12 8.77 3.22
N HIS A 37 10.64 10.00 3.46
CA HIS A 37 11.45 11.05 4.09
C HIS A 37 11.89 10.71 5.52
N GLU A 38 11.11 9.90 6.25
CA GLU A 38 11.47 9.35 7.57
C GLU A 38 12.44 8.15 7.51
N ALA A 39 13.12 7.95 6.37
CA ALA A 39 14.06 6.86 6.10
C ALA A 39 13.43 5.45 6.12
N LYS A 40 12.12 5.33 5.87
CA LYS A 40 11.49 4.02 5.61
C LYS A 40 11.65 3.66 4.13
N ASN A 41 12.04 2.43 3.82
CA ASN A 41 12.14 1.94 2.44
C ASN A 41 10.75 1.49 1.96
N VAL A 42 9.85 2.45 1.78
CA VAL A 42 8.44 2.22 1.47
C VAL A 42 8.14 2.58 0.01
N SER A 43 7.29 1.80 -0.65
CA SER A 43 6.74 2.12 -1.97
C SER A 43 5.23 1.97 -1.99
N CYS A 44 4.59 2.56 -3.00
CA CYS A 44 3.17 2.33 -3.26
C CYS A 44 2.91 2.07 -4.74
N THR A 45 1.97 1.17 -5.01
CA THR A 45 1.51 0.82 -6.36
C THR A 45 -0.01 0.78 -6.37
N THR A 46 -0.62 1.42 -7.35
CA THR A 46 -2.07 1.39 -7.57
C THR A 46 -2.52 -0.01 -7.97
N GLY A 47 -3.57 -0.45 -7.31
CA GLY A 47 -4.27 -1.71 -7.54
C GLY A 47 -5.47 -1.55 -8.48
N SER A 48 -6.09 -2.68 -8.74
CA SER A 48 -7.41 -2.83 -9.37
C SER A 48 -8.56 -2.58 -8.40
N GLU A 49 -9.79 -2.90 -8.81
CA GLU A 49 -10.97 -2.81 -7.95
C GLU A 49 -11.13 -4.04 -7.02
N ASN A 50 -10.28 -5.07 -7.16
CA ASN A 50 -10.37 -6.33 -6.40
C ASN A 50 -9.17 -6.53 -5.43
N PRO A 51 -9.25 -6.04 -4.19
CA PRO A 51 -8.16 -6.08 -3.21
C PRO A 51 -7.68 -7.49 -2.85
N ARG A 52 -8.56 -8.50 -2.91
CA ARG A 52 -8.20 -9.86 -2.51
C ARG A 52 -7.24 -10.50 -3.52
N ASN A 53 -7.51 -10.33 -4.81
CA ASN A 53 -6.65 -10.87 -5.86
C ASN A 53 -5.28 -10.21 -5.84
N GLU A 54 -5.22 -8.90 -5.61
CA GLU A 54 -3.97 -8.17 -5.49
C GLU A 54 -3.08 -8.62 -4.33
N ALA A 55 -3.67 -8.81 -3.15
CA ALA A 55 -2.91 -9.30 -2.00
C ALA A 55 -2.28 -10.67 -2.31
N ASP A 56 -3.08 -11.58 -2.88
CA ASP A 56 -2.63 -12.92 -3.23
C ASP A 56 -1.55 -12.91 -4.31
N GLU A 57 -1.68 -12.06 -5.33
CA GLU A 57 -0.68 -11.88 -6.38
C GLU A 57 0.62 -11.26 -5.85
N TYR A 58 0.50 -10.22 -5.03
CA TYR A 58 1.65 -9.53 -4.45
C TYR A 58 2.43 -10.44 -3.49
N MET A 59 1.74 -11.24 -2.67
CA MET A 59 2.38 -12.28 -1.85
C MET A 59 3.16 -13.29 -2.70
N LYS A 60 2.57 -13.76 -3.82
CA LYS A 60 3.22 -14.74 -4.71
C LYS A 60 4.45 -14.18 -5.41
N LEU A 61 4.36 -12.93 -5.88
CA LEU A 61 5.42 -12.27 -6.65
C LEU A 61 6.59 -11.83 -5.76
N MET A 62 6.28 -11.15 -4.66
CA MET A 62 7.29 -10.47 -3.82
C MET A 62 7.72 -11.30 -2.61
N ARG A 63 6.96 -12.34 -2.25
CA ARG A 63 7.15 -13.14 -1.01
C ARG A 63 7.10 -12.31 0.26
N TYR A 64 6.31 -11.24 0.25
CA TYR A 64 6.12 -10.36 1.41
C TYR A 64 4.97 -10.85 2.30
N THR A 65 4.98 -10.43 3.56
CA THR A 65 3.91 -10.73 4.50
C THR A 65 2.88 -9.60 4.50
N GLN A 66 1.60 -9.96 4.36
CA GLN A 66 0.53 -8.97 4.46
C GLN A 66 0.34 -8.53 5.92
N VAL A 67 0.30 -7.23 6.17
CA VAL A 67 0.00 -6.62 7.47
C VAL A 67 -1.31 -5.86 7.42
N ALA A 68 -1.79 -5.42 8.59
CA ALA A 68 -3.04 -4.71 8.70
C ALA A 68 -3.02 -3.36 7.96
N LYS A 69 -4.21 -2.96 7.50
CA LYS A 69 -4.43 -1.68 6.81
C LYS A 69 -4.08 -0.48 7.70
N GLY A 70 -3.19 0.40 7.22
CA GLY A 70 -2.70 1.58 7.94
C GLY A 70 -1.53 1.30 8.88
N SER A 71 -0.92 0.12 8.83
CA SER A 71 0.22 -0.23 9.68
C SER A 71 1.58 0.22 9.13
N ILE A 72 1.69 0.51 7.83
CA ILE A 72 2.96 0.92 7.20
C ILE A 72 3.06 2.45 7.11
N VAL A 73 2.02 3.08 6.59
CA VAL A 73 1.87 4.55 6.55
C VAL A 73 0.64 4.95 7.34
N ALA A 74 0.72 6.11 8.01
CA ALA A 74 -0.43 6.67 8.72
C ALA A 74 -1.55 6.93 7.70
N ARG A 75 -2.80 6.56 8.06
CA ARG A 75 -3.93 6.84 7.18
C ARG A 75 -4.06 8.35 6.99
N PRO A 76 -4.08 8.85 5.75
CA PRO A 76 -4.53 10.20 5.52
C PRO A 76 -5.99 10.31 6.00
N LEU A 77 -6.27 11.32 6.83
CA LEU A 77 -7.62 11.67 7.29
C LEU A 77 -8.46 12.18 6.13
#